data_AF-A0A9D1YSP0-F1
#
_entry.id   AF-A0A9D1YSP0-F1
#
_cell.length_a   1.000
_cell.length_b   1.000
_cell.length_c   1.000
_cell.angle_alpha   90.00
_cell.angle_beta   90.00
_cell.angle_gamma   90.00
#
_symmetry.space_group_name_H-M   'P 1'
#
loop_
_entity.id
_entity.type
_entity.pdbx_description
1 polymer ?
#
loop_
_entity_poly.entity_id
_entity_poly.type
_entity_poly.pdbx_seq_one_letter_code
_entity_poly.pdbx_strand_id
1 'polypeptide(L)'
;MDQLVVDLGPDADFAPGTLAHFWGESGTPIEQWASAAGVPLGALEHFLGPRTSVRLRFEVPDAAAMEVLGATCARGLVAGDAVILTGELGAGKTTFTRGLASALGARGTVQSPTFVIARTHETDTVPLLHVDAYRLGDEALIDDLDLDLEGSITVAEWGGPLTHALEGWFDIRIDRAQGAEIDPLDPDTDDPRSVTILQGGTLRRDRLLALLEK
;
A
#
# COMPACT_ATOMS: atom_id res chain seq x y z
N MET A 1 0.02 21.27 -6.35
CA MET A 1 -0.64 20.02 -5.94
C MET A 1 0.08 19.68 -4.66
N ASP A 2 -0.53 20.04 -3.53
CA ASP A 2 0.21 20.15 -2.28
C ASP A 2 0.19 18.76 -1.63
N GLN A 3 1.30 18.04 -1.78
CA GLN A 3 1.45 16.69 -1.23
C GLN A 3 1.85 16.78 0.24
N LEU A 4 1.15 16.03 1.09
CA LEU A 4 1.48 15.85 2.49
C LEU A 4 2.28 14.56 2.62
N VAL A 5 3.56 14.65 2.98
CA VAL A 5 4.40 13.48 3.20
C VAL A 5 4.51 13.23 4.70
N VAL A 6 4.01 12.10 5.15
CA VAL A 6 4.19 11.60 6.51
C VAL A 6 5.34 10.60 6.47
N ASP A 7 6.53 11.05 6.87
CA ASP A 7 7.68 10.18 7.07
C ASP A 7 7.69 9.72 8.53
N LEU A 8 7.55 8.42 8.77
CA LEU A 8 7.52 7.87 10.11
C LEU A 8 8.92 7.50 10.62
N GLY A 9 9.94 7.46 9.76
CA GLY A 9 11.31 7.11 10.12
C GLY A 9 11.59 5.60 10.22
N PRO A 10 12.88 5.20 10.34
CA PRO A 10 13.32 3.80 10.36
C PRO A 10 13.07 3.10 11.71
N ASP A 11 13.04 3.85 12.82
CA ASP A 11 12.84 3.32 14.18
C ASP A 11 11.37 3.43 14.65
N ALA A 12 10.43 3.57 13.71
CA ALA A 12 9.02 3.70 14.04
C ALA A 12 8.46 2.36 14.55
N ASP A 13 8.39 2.21 15.88
CA ASP A 13 7.63 1.12 16.49
C ASP A 13 6.15 1.24 16.08
N PHE A 14 5.70 0.32 15.23
CA PHE A 14 4.29 0.19 14.85
C PHE A 14 3.50 -0.40 16.01
N ALA A 15 2.98 0.49 16.86
CA ALA A 15 1.88 0.18 17.76
C ALA A 15 0.67 1.04 17.38
N PRO A 16 -0.55 0.50 17.42
CA PRO A 16 -1.71 1.32 17.12
C PRO A 16 -1.83 2.45 18.16
N GLY A 17 -1.78 3.70 17.69
CA GLY A 17 -1.70 4.94 18.50
C GLY A 17 -0.46 5.82 18.26
N THR A 18 0.48 5.43 17.39
CA THR A 18 1.66 6.25 17.04
C THR A 18 1.27 7.56 16.35
N LEU A 19 1.79 8.69 16.85
CA LEU A 19 1.58 10.02 16.28
C LEU A 19 2.37 10.18 14.97
N ALA A 20 1.67 10.50 13.89
CA ALA A 20 2.26 10.81 12.60
C ALA A 20 2.79 12.25 12.56
N HIS A 21 4.03 12.43 12.14
CA HIS A 21 4.61 13.75 11.86
C HIS A 21 4.45 14.08 10.38
N PHE A 22 3.92 15.27 10.10
CA PHE A 22 3.60 15.71 8.74
C PHE A 22 4.69 16.59 8.19
N TRP A 23 5.24 16.28 7.02
CA TRP A 23 6.29 17.04 6.35
C TRP A 23 5.80 17.51 4.96
N GLY A 24 6.29 18.66 4.52
CA GLY A 24 6.08 19.16 3.16
C GLY A 24 7.00 18.47 2.14
N GLU A 25 6.81 18.78 0.86
CA GLU A 25 7.60 18.23 -0.28
C GLU A 25 9.12 18.37 -0.10
N SER A 26 9.59 19.36 0.65
CA SER A 26 11.01 19.59 0.97
C SER A 26 11.54 18.81 2.17
N GLY A 27 10.74 17.93 2.79
CA GLY A 27 11.08 17.24 4.05
C GLY A 27 11.06 18.17 5.27
N THR A 28 10.53 19.39 5.13
CA THR A 28 10.38 20.35 6.22
C THR A 28 9.13 19.99 7.04
N PRO A 29 9.20 19.91 8.39
CA PRO A 29 8.02 19.71 9.21
C PRO A 29 6.91 20.71 8.86
N ILE A 30 5.67 20.25 8.80
CA ILE A 30 4.54 21.05 8.30
C ILE A 30 4.36 22.32 9.13
N GLU A 31 4.73 22.29 10.41
CA GLU A 31 4.67 23.45 11.29
C GLU A 31 5.73 24.49 10.91
N GLN A 32 6.92 24.04 10.55
CA GLN A 32 7.99 24.91 10.06
C GLN A 32 7.68 25.46 8.67
N TRP A 33 7.15 24.61 7.77
CA TRP A 33 6.68 25.05 6.46
C TRP A 33 5.54 26.07 6.60
N ALA A 34 4.53 25.78 7.42
CA ALA A 34 3.38 26.66 7.65
C ALA A 34 3.82 28.01 8.24
N SER A 35 4.74 27.97 9.21
CA SER A 35 5.36 29.18 9.75
C SER A 35 6.11 29.98 8.69
N ALA A 36 6.90 29.32 7.83
CA ALA A 36 7.65 29.98 6.76
C ALA A 36 6.75 30.54 5.65
N ALA A 37 5.64 29.86 5.37
CA ALA A 37 4.64 30.24 4.38
C ALA A 37 3.59 31.25 4.92
N GLY A 38 3.62 31.58 6.22
CA GLY A 38 2.65 32.46 6.86
C GLY A 38 1.25 31.84 6.97
N VAL A 39 1.14 30.51 6.94
CA VAL A 39 -0.10 29.75 7.06
C VAL A 39 -0.36 29.43 8.54
N PRO A 40 -1.50 29.82 9.13
CA PRO A 40 -1.84 29.42 10.50
C PRO A 40 -1.99 27.90 10.60
N LEU A 41 -1.46 27.27 11.65
CA LEU A 41 -1.60 25.82 11.87
C LEU A 41 -3.06 25.34 11.86
N GLY A 42 -3.99 26.12 12.45
CA GLY A 42 -5.42 25.80 12.41
C GLY A 42 -6.06 25.93 11.02
N ALA A 43 -5.38 26.54 10.05
CA ALA A 43 -5.79 26.54 8.65
C ALA A 43 -5.28 25.30 7.88
N LEU A 44 -4.34 24.52 8.44
CA LEU A 44 -3.87 23.28 7.84
C LEU A 44 -4.98 22.22 7.79
N GLU A 45 -5.86 22.14 8.79
CA GLU A 45 -7.07 21.30 8.73
C GLU A 45 -7.95 21.62 7.50
N HIS A 46 -7.95 22.88 7.04
CA HIS A 46 -8.65 23.34 5.83
C HIS A 46 -7.82 23.19 4.54
N PHE A 47 -6.49 23.26 4.62
CA PHE A 47 -5.55 23.05 3.50
C PHE A 47 -5.42 21.57 3.12
N LEU A 48 -5.60 20.71 4.12
CA LEU A 48 -5.81 19.27 4.03
C LEU A 48 -7.18 18.91 3.42
N GLY A 49 -7.60 19.63 2.38
CA GLY A 49 -8.87 19.43 1.69
C GLY A 49 -8.97 18.06 1.01
N PRO A 50 -10.10 17.75 0.36
CA PRO A 50 -10.35 16.46 -0.30
C PRO A 50 -9.39 16.12 -1.47
N ARG A 51 -8.44 17.01 -1.78
CA ARG A 51 -7.43 16.85 -2.84
C ARG A 51 -6.01 16.62 -2.30
N THR A 52 -5.84 16.51 -0.98
CA THR A 52 -4.52 16.24 -0.39
C THR A 52 -4.21 14.75 -0.47
N SER A 53 -3.14 14.40 -1.16
CA SER A 53 -2.56 13.06 -1.09
C SER A 53 -1.68 12.94 0.14
N VAL A 54 -1.85 11.85 0.88
CA VAL A 54 -1.00 11.48 2.01
C VAL A 54 -0.06 10.37 1.55
N ARG A 55 1.23 10.56 1.81
CA ARG A 55 2.26 9.56 1.60
C ARG A 55 2.75 9.08 2.96
N LEU A 56 2.72 7.78 3.22
CA LEU A 56 3.35 7.18 4.41
C LEU A 56 4.65 6.51 3.98
N ARG A 57 5.74 6.70 4.71
CA ARG A 57 7.01 5.97 4.50
C ARG A 57 7.58 5.45 5.82
N PHE A 58 8.05 4.22 5.81
CA PHE A 58 8.67 3.55 6.96
C PHE A 58 9.48 2.32 6.57
N GLU A 59 10.26 1.80 7.50
CA GLU A 59 10.96 0.53 7.36
C GLU A 59 10.14 -0.65 7.90
N VAL A 60 10.22 -1.78 7.21
CA VAL A 60 9.64 -3.06 7.58
C VAL A 60 10.81 -4.02 7.78
N PRO A 61 11.09 -4.46 9.01
CA PRO A 61 12.35 -5.12 9.34
C PRO A 61 12.48 -6.53 8.75
N ASP A 62 11.37 -7.26 8.61
CA ASP A 62 11.38 -8.66 8.20
C ASP A 62 10.05 -9.09 7.52
N ALA A 63 10.00 -10.33 7.04
CA ALA A 63 8.82 -10.92 6.41
C ALA A 63 7.59 -10.99 7.34
N ALA A 64 7.78 -11.22 8.64
CA ALA A 64 6.68 -11.29 9.60
C ALA A 64 6.02 -9.91 9.79
N ALA A 65 6.82 -8.85 9.89
CA ALA A 65 6.36 -7.47 9.92
C ALA A 65 5.65 -7.07 8.62
N MET A 66 6.10 -7.59 7.47
CA MET A 66 5.41 -7.39 6.18
C MET A 66 4.03 -8.06 6.15
N GLU A 67 3.87 -9.25 6.73
CA GLU A 67 2.56 -9.90 6.87
C GLU A 67 1.65 -9.11 7.82
N VAL A 68 2.17 -8.60 8.94
CA VAL A 68 1.42 -7.73 9.87
C VAL A 68 0.97 -6.43 9.19
N LEU A 69 1.81 -5.86 8.32
CA LEU A 69 1.45 -4.69 7.54
C LEU A 69 0.29 -5.00 6.59
N GLY A 70 0.36 -6.09 5.83
CA GLY A 70 -0.74 -6.53 4.96
C GLY A 70 -2.03 -6.74 5.74
N ALA A 71 -1.95 -7.40 6.90
CA ALA A 71 -3.09 -7.62 7.79
C ALA A 71 -3.70 -6.31 8.33
N THR A 72 -2.85 -5.31 8.56
CA THR A 72 -3.30 -3.98 8.98
C THR A 72 -4.03 -3.23 7.88
N CYS A 73 -3.50 -3.28 6.66
CA CYS A 73 -4.18 -2.72 5.50
C CYS A 73 -5.57 -3.34 5.28
N ALA A 74 -5.73 -4.65 5.51
CA ALA A 74 -6.99 -5.36 5.31
C ALA A 74 -8.18 -4.78 6.11
N ARG A 75 -7.96 -4.24 7.32
CA ARG A 75 -9.03 -3.82 8.23
C ARG A 75 -9.93 -2.70 7.70
N GLY A 76 -9.40 -1.85 6.83
CA GLY A 76 -10.13 -0.70 6.27
C GLY A 76 -10.80 -0.96 4.92
N LEU A 77 -10.46 -2.09 4.28
CA LEU A 77 -10.86 -2.39 2.90
C LEU A 77 -12.30 -2.90 2.83
N VAL A 78 -13.00 -2.46 1.79
CA VAL A 78 -14.33 -2.93 1.41
C VAL A 78 -14.34 -3.38 -0.05
N ALA A 79 -15.43 -4.01 -0.50
CA ALA A 79 -15.63 -4.33 -1.91
C ALA A 79 -15.44 -3.08 -2.78
N GLY A 80 -14.72 -3.23 -3.90
CA GLY A 80 -14.32 -2.15 -4.80
C GLY A 80 -12.99 -1.49 -4.43
N ASP A 81 -12.45 -1.71 -3.23
CA ASP A 81 -11.13 -1.19 -2.88
C ASP A 81 -10.02 -2.03 -3.50
N ALA A 82 -8.96 -1.35 -3.94
CA ALA A 82 -7.78 -1.96 -4.53
C ALA A 82 -6.48 -1.56 -3.85
N VAL A 83 -5.56 -2.53 -3.74
CA VAL A 83 -4.18 -2.36 -3.30
C VAL A 83 -3.26 -2.74 -4.45
N ILE A 84 -2.52 -1.76 -4.97
CA ILE A 84 -1.56 -1.93 -6.04
C ILE A 84 -0.17 -2.04 -5.43
N LEU A 85 0.50 -3.18 -5.65
CA LEU A 85 1.83 -3.45 -5.12
C LEU A 85 2.88 -3.29 -6.21
N THR A 86 3.87 -2.43 -5.97
CA THR A 86 5.04 -2.25 -6.83
C THR A 86 6.33 -2.48 -6.06
N GLY A 87 7.38 -2.88 -6.76
CA GLY A 87 8.67 -3.24 -6.18
C GLY A 87 9.33 -4.36 -6.97
N GLU A 88 10.65 -4.49 -6.86
CA GLU A 88 11.42 -5.51 -7.59
C GLU A 88 11.00 -6.95 -7.27
N LEU A 89 11.50 -7.91 -8.05
CA LEU A 89 11.31 -9.33 -7.74
C LEU A 89 11.95 -9.63 -6.37
N GLY A 90 11.22 -10.33 -5.50
CA GLY A 90 11.67 -10.60 -4.12
C GLY A 90 11.50 -9.43 -3.14
N ALA A 91 10.88 -8.31 -3.55
CA ALA A 91 10.64 -7.17 -2.66
C ALA A 91 9.74 -7.51 -1.45
N GLY A 92 8.89 -8.54 -1.55
CA GLY A 92 7.97 -8.94 -0.48
C GLY A 92 6.49 -8.72 -0.80
N LYS A 93 6.13 -8.44 -2.05
CA LYS A 93 4.74 -8.22 -2.50
C LYS A 93 3.81 -9.40 -2.13
N THR A 94 4.18 -10.63 -2.49
CA THR A 94 3.39 -11.81 -2.12
C THR A 94 3.34 -12.04 -0.60
N THR A 95 4.39 -11.66 0.15
CA THR A 95 4.39 -11.71 1.62
C THR A 95 3.36 -10.74 2.20
N PHE A 96 3.33 -9.50 1.72
CA PHE A 96 2.27 -8.54 2.05
C PHE A 96 0.88 -9.11 1.73
N THR A 97 0.70 -9.66 0.52
CA THR A 97 -0.59 -10.24 0.09
C THR A 97 -1.05 -11.37 0.99
N ARG A 98 -0.15 -12.25 1.45
CA ARG A 98 -0.47 -13.32 2.42
C ARG A 98 -1.01 -12.75 3.72
N GLY A 99 -0.35 -11.73 4.27
CA GLY A 99 -0.79 -11.04 5.48
C GLY A 99 -2.19 -10.44 5.33
N LEU A 100 -2.41 -9.72 4.22
CA LEU A 100 -3.71 -9.14 3.87
C LEU A 100 -4.80 -10.21 3.77
N ALA A 101 -4.54 -11.26 2.99
CA ALA A 101 -5.49 -12.34 2.78
C ALA A 101 -5.82 -13.09 4.07
N SER A 102 -4.82 -13.35 4.91
CA SER A 102 -5.03 -14.00 6.21
C SER A 102 -5.93 -13.18 7.11
N ALA A 103 -5.78 -11.85 7.14
CA ALA A 103 -6.62 -10.97 7.96
C ALA A 103 -8.07 -10.88 7.46
N LEU A 104 -8.29 -11.08 6.16
CA LEU A 104 -9.64 -11.20 5.58
C LEU A 104 -10.28 -12.58 5.84
N GLY A 105 -9.53 -13.56 6.34
CA GLY A 105 -10.02 -14.94 6.52
C GLY A 105 -10.01 -15.74 5.22
N ALA A 106 -9.08 -15.44 4.30
CA ALA A 106 -8.96 -16.17 3.03
C ALA A 106 -8.76 -17.67 3.26
N ARG A 107 -9.54 -18.49 2.55
CA ARG A 107 -9.49 -19.95 2.65
C ARG A 107 -8.38 -20.53 1.76
N GLY A 108 -7.63 -21.48 2.31
CA GLY A 108 -6.55 -22.16 1.60
C GLY A 108 -5.26 -21.35 1.52
N THR A 109 -4.29 -21.88 0.77
CA THR A 109 -2.97 -21.24 0.65
C THR A 109 -3.00 -20.12 -0.38
N VAL A 110 -2.51 -18.94 0.02
CA VAL A 110 -2.31 -17.79 -0.87
C VAL A 110 -0.90 -17.84 -1.43
N GLN A 111 -0.80 -17.97 -2.74
CA GLN A 111 0.45 -17.99 -3.50
C GLN A 111 0.29 -17.07 -4.70
N SER A 112 1.39 -16.49 -5.18
CA SER A 112 1.33 -15.60 -6.34
C SER A 112 0.69 -16.31 -7.55
N PRO A 113 -0.32 -15.70 -8.19
CA PRO A 113 -0.98 -16.25 -9.36
C PRO A 113 -0.21 -15.99 -10.66
N THR A 114 1.11 -15.78 -10.63
CA THR A 114 1.93 -15.40 -11.81
C THR A 114 1.63 -16.17 -13.11
N PHE A 115 1.25 -17.45 -13.04
CA PHE A 115 0.93 -18.27 -14.22
C PHE A 115 -0.53 -18.20 -14.67
N VAL A 116 -1.45 -17.91 -13.75
CA VAL A 116 -2.91 -17.83 -14.03
C VAL A 116 -3.42 -16.40 -14.05
N ILE A 117 -2.53 -15.42 -13.81
CA ILE A 117 -2.74 -13.97 -13.83
C ILE A 117 -3.62 -13.48 -12.68
N ALA A 118 -4.77 -14.11 -12.44
CA ALA A 118 -5.67 -13.75 -11.35
C ALA A 118 -6.22 -15.00 -10.65
N ARG A 119 -6.48 -14.85 -9.34
CA ARG A 119 -7.19 -15.83 -8.51
C ARG A 119 -8.11 -15.12 -7.53
N THR A 120 -9.33 -15.64 -7.40
CA THR A 120 -10.24 -15.21 -6.35
C THR A 120 -10.13 -16.16 -5.16
N HIS A 121 -9.87 -15.60 -3.99
CA HIS A 121 -9.88 -16.29 -2.72
C HIS A 121 -11.16 -15.96 -1.95
N GLU A 122 -11.89 -17.00 -1.58
CA GLU A 122 -13.03 -16.89 -0.67
C GLU A 122 -12.56 -16.44 0.71
N THR A 123 -13.22 -15.44 1.29
CA THR A 123 -12.92 -14.88 2.62
C THR A 123 -14.15 -14.99 3.54
N ASP A 124 -14.11 -14.34 4.71
CA ASP A 124 -15.25 -14.31 5.63
C ASP A 124 -16.36 -13.35 5.19
N THR A 125 -16.05 -12.34 4.36
CA THR A 125 -17.00 -11.27 3.99
C THR A 125 -17.03 -11.00 2.48
N VAL A 126 -15.95 -10.44 1.94
CA VAL A 126 -15.82 -10.01 0.54
C VAL A 126 -14.67 -10.78 -0.11
N PRO A 127 -14.86 -11.43 -1.27
CA PRO A 127 -13.81 -12.16 -1.94
C PRO A 127 -12.55 -11.30 -2.15
N LEU A 128 -11.38 -11.94 -2.03
CA LEU A 128 -10.10 -11.31 -2.35
C LEU A 128 -9.69 -11.71 -3.76
N LEU A 129 -9.68 -10.75 -4.68
CA LEU A 129 -9.12 -10.91 -6.01
C LEU A 129 -7.62 -10.62 -5.97
N HIS A 130 -6.79 -11.65 -6.08
CA HIS A 130 -5.34 -11.55 -6.18
C HIS A 130 -4.93 -11.57 -7.65
N VAL A 131 -4.34 -10.49 -8.13
CA VAL A 131 -3.81 -10.35 -9.49
C VAL A 131 -2.28 -10.27 -9.45
N ASP A 132 -1.60 -10.90 -10.39
CA ASP A 132 -0.19 -10.69 -10.68
C ASP A 132 -0.04 -10.32 -12.15
N ALA A 133 0.18 -9.02 -12.40
CA ALA A 133 0.29 -8.43 -13.72
C ALA A 133 1.73 -8.42 -14.26
N TYR A 134 2.68 -9.10 -13.62
CA TYR A 134 4.08 -9.14 -14.07
C TYR A 134 4.24 -9.58 -15.53
N ARG A 135 3.32 -10.43 -16.01
CA ARG A 135 3.32 -10.97 -17.38
C ARG A 135 2.29 -10.32 -18.30
N LEU A 136 1.46 -9.43 -17.78
CA LEU A 136 0.52 -8.66 -18.57
C LEU A 136 1.28 -7.49 -19.18
N GLY A 137 1.67 -7.64 -20.45
CA GLY A 137 2.42 -6.62 -21.17
C GLY A 137 1.59 -5.43 -21.66
N ASP A 138 0.26 -5.51 -21.58
CA ASP A 138 -0.68 -4.50 -22.11
C ASP A 138 -1.91 -4.37 -21.19
N GLU A 139 -2.37 -3.14 -20.98
CA GLU A 139 -3.59 -2.80 -20.26
C GLU A 139 -4.83 -3.43 -20.90
N ALA A 140 -4.86 -3.53 -22.24
CA ALA A 140 -5.98 -4.13 -22.97
C ALA A 140 -6.22 -5.61 -22.62
N LEU A 141 -5.21 -6.33 -22.17
CA LEU A 141 -5.35 -7.72 -21.75
C LEU A 141 -6.05 -7.86 -20.39
N ILE A 142 -6.11 -6.80 -19.58
CA ILE A 142 -6.80 -6.80 -18.29
C ILE A 142 -8.31 -6.70 -18.49
N ASP A 143 -8.76 -5.86 -19.42
CA ASP A 143 -10.17 -5.68 -19.75
C ASP A 143 -10.83 -7.00 -20.20
N ASP A 144 -10.06 -7.87 -20.85
CA ASP A 144 -10.52 -9.18 -21.32
C ASP A 144 -10.65 -10.24 -20.20
N LEU A 145 -10.15 -9.98 -18.99
CA LEU A 145 -10.11 -10.98 -17.89
C LEU A 145 -11.43 -11.13 -17.12
N ASP A 146 -12.45 -10.32 -17.41
CA ASP A 146 -13.76 -10.33 -16.74
C ASP A 146 -13.64 -10.36 -15.21
N LEU A 147 -12.80 -9.46 -14.67
CA LEU A 147 -12.49 -9.37 -13.25
C LEU A 147 -13.62 -8.65 -12.49
N ASP A 148 -14.14 -9.27 -11.44
CA ASP A 148 -15.12 -8.64 -10.53
C ASP A 148 -14.44 -7.68 -9.54
N LEU A 149 -13.97 -6.54 -10.06
CA LEU A 149 -13.28 -5.50 -9.28
C LEU A 149 -14.22 -4.82 -8.27
N GLU A 150 -15.48 -4.58 -8.63
CA GLU A 150 -16.47 -3.91 -7.77
C GLU A 150 -16.98 -4.81 -6.65
N GLY A 151 -17.11 -6.12 -6.90
CA GLY A 151 -17.58 -7.10 -5.93
C GLY A 151 -16.49 -7.66 -5.02
N SER A 152 -15.22 -7.34 -5.26
CA SER A 152 -14.07 -7.90 -4.55
C SER A 152 -13.22 -6.83 -3.86
N ILE A 153 -12.42 -7.23 -2.88
CA ILE A 153 -11.21 -6.49 -2.51
C ILE A 153 -10.12 -6.95 -3.48
N THR A 154 -9.43 -6.03 -4.13
CA THR A 154 -8.39 -6.38 -5.11
C THR A 154 -7.00 -6.12 -4.56
N VAL A 155 -6.10 -7.10 -4.70
CA VAL A 155 -4.65 -6.92 -4.47
C VAL A 155 -3.89 -7.30 -5.73
N ALA A 156 -3.16 -6.35 -6.31
CA ALA A 156 -2.51 -6.54 -7.60
C ALA A 156 -0.99 -6.35 -7.48
N GLU A 157 -0.25 -7.45 -7.59
CA GLU A 157 1.21 -7.42 -7.76
C GLU A 157 1.55 -6.91 -9.16
N TRP A 158 2.49 -5.97 -9.25
CA TRP A 158 2.81 -5.26 -10.49
C TRP A 158 1.59 -4.60 -11.14
N GLY A 159 0.58 -4.27 -10.34
CA GLY A 159 -0.74 -3.84 -10.79
C GLY A 159 -0.84 -2.44 -11.40
N GLY A 160 0.28 -1.83 -11.79
CA GLY A 160 0.26 -0.51 -12.45
C GLY A 160 -0.73 -0.45 -13.63
N PRO A 161 -0.71 -1.43 -14.55
CA PRO A 161 -1.68 -1.50 -15.64
C PRO A 161 -3.14 -1.60 -15.16
N LEU A 162 -3.45 -2.17 -13.99
CA LEU A 162 -4.83 -2.30 -13.50
C LEU A 162 -5.44 -0.93 -13.09
N THR A 163 -4.61 0.08 -12.85
CA THR A 163 -5.08 1.38 -12.33
C THR A 163 -6.03 2.13 -13.26
N HIS A 164 -6.01 1.87 -14.57
CA HIS A 164 -6.93 2.50 -15.52
C HIS A 164 -8.40 2.07 -15.32
N ALA A 165 -8.61 0.87 -14.75
CA ALA A 165 -9.93 0.29 -14.47
C ALA A 165 -10.43 0.60 -13.05
N LEU A 166 -9.67 1.39 -12.26
CA LEU A 166 -9.95 1.65 -10.86
C LEU A 166 -10.30 3.12 -10.62
N GLU A 167 -11.35 3.38 -9.85
CA GLU A 167 -11.70 4.75 -9.42
C GLU A 167 -10.77 5.27 -8.31
N GLY A 168 -10.22 4.39 -7.48
CA GLY A 168 -9.31 4.71 -6.38
C GLY A 168 -8.59 3.48 -5.85
N TRP A 169 -7.36 3.64 -5.37
CA TRP A 169 -6.54 2.54 -4.86
C TRP A 169 -5.47 3.01 -3.86
N PHE A 170 -4.91 2.08 -3.10
CA PHE A 170 -3.65 2.26 -2.37
C PHE A 170 -2.49 1.82 -3.26
N ASP A 171 -1.55 2.71 -3.56
CA ASP A 171 -0.28 2.36 -4.23
C ASP A 171 0.78 2.13 -3.14
N ILE A 172 1.19 0.87 -2.98
CA ILE A 172 2.20 0.46 -2.02
C ILE A 172 3.46 0.06 -2.79
N ARG A 173 4.53 0.81 -2.54
CA ARG A 173 5.86 0.57 -3.10
C ARG A 173 6.72 -0.07 -2.04
N ILE A 174 7.33 -1.20 -2.39
CA ILE A 174 8.19 -1.98 -1.52
C ILE A 174 9.57 -1.99 -2.14
N ASP A 175 10.49 -1.25 -1.53
CA ASP A 175 11.88 -1.16 -1.94
C ASP A 175 12.77 -1.88 -0.92
N ARG A 176 13.90 -2.42 -1.35
CA ARG A 176 14.95 -2.86 -0.41
C ARG A 176 15.51 -1.64 0.33
N ALA A 177 15.84 -1.79 1.61
CA ALA A 177 16.51 -0.72 2.36
C ALA A 177 17.84 -0.33 1.70
N GLN A 178 18.18 0.95 1.80
CA GLN A 178 19.34 1.52 1.11
C GLN A 178 20.63 0.91 1.69
N GLY A 179 21.39 0.17 0.87
CA GLY A 179 22.63 -0.50 1.29
C GLY A 179 22.50 -1.98 1.64
N ALA A 180 21.32 -2.58 1.51
CA ALA A 180 21.17 -4.04 1.56
C ALA A 180 21.84 -4.67 0.32
N GLU A 181 22.90 -5.45 0.53
CA GLU A 181 23.51 -6.27 -0.53
C GLU A 181 22.66 -7.53 -0.72
N ILE A 182 22.43 -7.91 -1.97
CA ILE A 182 21.82 -9.21 -2.26
C ILE A 182 22.84 -10.27 -1.87
N ASP A 183 22.58 -11.05 -0.81
CA ASP A 183 23.32 -12.28 -0.61
C ASP A 183 22.96 -13.24 -1.76
N PRO A 184 23.90 -13.56 -2.67
CA PRO A 184 23.60 -14.47 -3.78
C PRO A 184 23.35 -15.92 -3.31
N LEU A 185 23.76 -16.25 -2.08
CA LEU A 185 23.57 -17.55 -1.45
C LEU A 185 22.27 -17.63 -0.66
N ASP A 186 21.71 -16.48 -0.25
CA ASP A 186 20.42 -16.38 0.42
C ASP A 186 19.63 -15.15 -0.11
N PRO A 187 19.03 -15.23 -1.31
CA PRO A 187 18.29 -14.12 -1.91
C PRO A 187 17.02 -13.76 -1.13
N ASP A 188 16.61 -14.63 -0.20
CA ASP A 188 15.47 -14.46 0.70
C ASP A 188 15.91 -13.95 2.09
N THR A 189 17.14 -13.45 2.23
CA THR A 189 17.60 -12.80 3.46
C THR A 189 16.55 -11.78 3.91
N ASP A 190 16.19 -11.86 5.19
CA ASP A 190 15.18 -11.04 5.88
C ASP A 190 15.70 -9.60 6.09
N ASP A 191 16.21 -8.99 5.02
CA ASP A 191 16.69 -7.62 5.06
C ASP A 191 15.52 -6.65 5.23
N PRO A 192 15.73 -5.51 5.89
CA PRO A 192 14.72 -4.47 5.98
C PRO A 192 14.24 -3.99 4.59
N ARG A 193 12.95 -3.70 4.50
CA ARG A 193 12.30 -3.10 3.31
C ARG A 193 11.84 -1.69 3.64
N SER A 194 12.07 -0.73 2.75
CA SER A 194 11.44 0.60 2.82
C SER A 194 10.09 0.51 2.13
N VAL A 195 9.00 0.69 2.86
CA VAL A 195 7.64 0.71 2.32
C VAL A 195 7.15 2.15 2.21
N THR A 196 6.58 2.49 1.05
CA THR A 196 5.86 3.73 0.81
C THR A 196 4.40 3.40 0.47
N ILE A 197 3.44 4.00 1.17
CA ILE A 197 2.00 3.92 0.85
C ILE A 197 1.53 5.27 0.34
N LEU A 198 0.84 5.27 -0.79
CA LEU A 198 0.27 6.43 -1.45
C LEU A 198 -1.21 6.18 -1.74
N GLN A 199 -1.99 7.24 -1.73
CA GLN A 199 -3.35 7.23 -2.27
C GLN A 199 -3.32 7.48 -3.78
N GLY A 200 -3.98 6.62 -4.56
CA GLY A 200 -4.22 6.77 -6.00
C GLY A 200 -5.70 7.00 -6.31
N GLY A 201 -5.96 7.70 -7.42
CA GLY A 201 -7.32 8.03 -7.87
C GLY A 201 -8.12 8.86 -6.88
N THR A 202 -9.43 8.59 -6.80
CA THR A 202 -10.40 9.28 -5.94
C THR A 202 -10.61 8.59 -4.59
N LEU A 203 -9.78 7.59 -4.25
CA LEU A 203 -9.89 6.82 -3.01
C LEU A 203 -10.09 7.76 -1.83
N ARG A 204 -11.09 7.49 -0.98
CA ARG A 204 -11.46 8.46 0.03
C ARG A 204 -10.41 8.49 1.15
N ARG A 205 -9.95 9.70 1.48
CA ARG A 205 -8.95 9.99 2.52
C ARG A 205 -9.26 9.36 3.88
N ASP A 206 -10.54 9.32 4.24
CA ASP A 206 -11.02 8.67 5.47
C ASP A 206 -10.63 7.19 5.54
N ARG A 207 -10.54 6.49 4.40
CA ARG A 207 -10.09 5.09 4.33
C ARG A 207 -8.60 4.93 4.60
N LEU A 208 -7.76 5.82 4.07
CA LEU A 208 -6.33 5.83 4.38
C LEU A 208 -6.09 6.17 5.86
N LEU A 209 -6.83 7.14 6.40
CA LEU A 209 -6.77 7.48 7.81
C LEU A 209 -7.30 6.33 8.68
N ALA A 210 -8.30 5.58 8.25
CA ALA A 210 -8.76 4.37 8.94
C ALA A 210 -7.70 3.26 8.98
N LEU A 211 -6.70 3.26 8.10
CA LEU A 211 -5.52 2.37 8.26
C LEU A 211 -4.64 2.79 9.44
N LEU A 212 -4.67 4.08 9.82
CA LEU A 212 -3.90 4.69 10.91
C LEU A 212 -4.68 4.78 12.23
N GLU A 213 -6.01 4.86 12.16
CA GLU A 213 -6.92 4.93 13.30
C GLU A 213 -7.33 3.53 13.79
N LYS A 214 -7.57 3.40 15.09
CA LYS A 214 -8.05 2.17 15.74
C LYS A 214 -9.54 1.97 15.52
#